data_AF-A0A179IK01-F1
#
_entry.id   AF-A0A179IK01-F1
#
_cell.length_a   1.000
_cell.length_b   1.000
_cell.length_c   1.000
_cell.angle_alpha   90.00
_cell.angle_beta   90.00
_cell.angle_gamma   90.00
#
_symmetry.space_group_name_H-M   'P 1'
#
loop_
_entity.id
_entity.type
_entity.pdbx_description
1 polymer ?
#
loop_
_entity_poly.entity_id
_entity_poly.type
_entity_poly.pdbx_seq_one_letter_code
_entity_poly.pdbx_strand_id
1 'polypeptide(L)'
;MNNVGGIRMYLARRELQGDNCHLLRVTLDDYARLFASADHNTPVPMARPDSAQLLDKFSSQLRQLRQELPVRFHSKLDEIIPEVPSLFTEEWPLVPNHIDLLENNIHVDAATGRITGICDWDGVEVSPFGLSLGWTEIMLGTLTTSGDFWRYHPNQW
;
A
#
# COMPACT_ATOMS: atom_id res chain seq x y z
N MET A 1 -2.44 -23.83 1.79
CA MET A 1 -1.94 -22.52 2.29
C MET A 1 -1.21 -22.79 3.58
N ASN A 2 0.07 -22.42 3.67
CA ASN A 2 0.78 -22.48 4.94
C ASN A 2 0.16 -21.45 5.88
N ASN A 3 0.05 -21.78 7.17
CA ASN A 3 -0.41 -20.83 8.18
C ASN A 3 0.56 -19.63 8.18
N VAL A 4 0.06 -18.44 7.84
CA VAL A 4 0.85 -17.19 7.76
C VAL A 4 1.28 -16.71 9.16
N GLY A 5 0.78 -17.36 10.22
CA GLY A 5 1.07 -17.00 11.60
C GLY A 5 0.34 -15.72 12.01
N GLY A 6 0.49 -15.34 13.28
CA GLY A 6 -0.05 -14.10 13.83
C GLY A 6 -1.58 -13.97 13.75
N ILE A 7 -2.05 -12.73 13.90
CA ILE A 7 -3.44 -12.31 13.71
C ILE A 7 -3.50 -11.19 12.68
N ARG A 8 -4.65 -11.03 12.00
CA ARG A 8 -4.86 -9.93 11.06
C ARG A 8 -4.64 -8.59 11.75
N MET A 9 -3.94 -7.66 11.09
CA MET A 9 -3.54 -6.37 11.67
C MET A 9 -4.73 -5.60 12.25
N TYR A 10 -5.89 -5.60 11.57
CA TYR A 10 -7.07 -4.90 12.07
C TYR A 10 -7.58 -5.45 13.40
N LEU A 11 -7.37 -6.75 13.69
CA LEU A 11 -7.71 -7.38 14.97
C LEU A 11 -6.71 -7.04 16.08
N ALA A 12 -5.48 -6.67 15.72
CA ALA A 12 -4.41 -6.27 16.64
C ALA A 12 -4.37 -4.77 16.91
N ARG A 13 -5.29 -3.97 16.34
CA ARG A 13 -5.22 -2.50 16.38
C ARG A 13 -5.11 -1.93 17.79
N ARG A 14 -5.82 -2.52 18.76
CA ARG A 14 -5.80 -2.04 20.15
C ARG A 14 -4.41 -2.20 20.75
N GLU A 15 -3.78 -3.34 20.53
CA GLU A 15 -2.44 -3.66 21.00
C GLU A 15 -1.41 -2.77 20.28
N LEU A 16 -1.50 -2.67 18.94
CA LEU A 16 -0.58 -1.88 18.12
C LEU A 16 -0.59 -0.39 18.48
N GLN A 17 -1.77 0.16 18.77
CA GLN A 17 -1.97 1.57 19.13
C GLN A 17 -1.81 1.84 20.64
N GLY A 18 -1.66 0.79 21.44
CA GLY A 18 -1.32 0.89 22.85
C GLY A 18 0.10 1.45 23.05
N ASP A 19 0.45 1.77 24.30
CA ASP A 19 1.82 2.13 24.72
C ASP A 19 2.55 3.10 23.78
N ASN A 20 1.89 4.22 23.48
CA ASN A 20 2.40 5.27 22.58
C ASN A 20 2.76 4.76 21.18
N CYS A 21 1.97 3.81 20.65
CA CYS A 21 2.12 3.22 19.32
C CYS A 21 3.47 2.53 19.09
N HIS A 22 4.17 2.09 20.14
CA HIS A 22 5.47 1.45 19.99
C HIS A 22 5.41 0.22 19.07
N LEU A 23 4.41 -0.63 19.26
CA LEU A 23 4.23 -1.83 18.43
C LEU A 23 3.83 -1.48 16.99
N LEU A 24 2.98 -0.47 16.78
CA LEU A 24 2.67 0.02 15.44
C LEU A 24 3.92 0.53 14.70
N ARG A 25 4.84 1.21 15.38
CA ARG A 25 6.12 1.63 14.75
C ARG A 25 6.93 0.43 14.29
N VAL A 26 6.98 -0.64 15.09
CA VAL A 26 7.64 -1.90 14.68
C VAL A 26 6.95 -2.50 13.43
N THR A 27 5.62 -2.47 13.38
CA THR A 27 4.86 -2.91 12.19
C THR A 27 5.21 -2.07 10.96
N LEU A 28 5.30 -0.74 11.11
CA LEU A 28 5.65 0.18 10.02
C LEU A 28 7.09 -0.01 9.54
N ASP A 29 8.03 -0.33 10.44
CA ASP A 29 9.41 -0.69 10.07
C ASP A 29 9.43 -1.96 9.21
N ASP A 30 8.70 -2.99 9.61
CA ASP A 30 8.59 -4.23 8.84
C ASP A 30 7.88 -4.00 7.51
N TYR A 31 6.85 -3.14 7.49
CA TYR A 31 6.16 -2.73 6.28
C TYR A 31 7.10 -2.01 5.31
N ALA A 32 7.88 -1.03 5.78
CA ALA A 32 8.88 -0.35 4.95
C ALA A 32 9.92 -1.32 4.38
N ARG A 33 10.37 -2.29 5.20
CA ARG A 33 11.28 -3.37 4.74
C ARG A 33 10.64 -4.24 3.67
N LEU A 34 9.36 -4.58 3.78
CA LEU A 34 8.63 -5.33 2.76
C LEU A 34 8.68 -4.61 1.40
N PHE A 35 8.38 -3.31 1.37
CA PHE A 35 8.44 -2.52 0.13
C PHE A 35 9.86 -2.43 -0.43
N ALA A 36 10.84 -2.08 0.41
CA ALA A 36 12.24 -2.05 -0.02
C ALA A 36 12.71 -3.43 -0.54
N SER A 37 12.21 -4.52 0.04
CA SER A 37 12.54 -5.88 -0.40
C SER A 37 11.97 -6.21 -1.77
N ALA A 38 10.84 -5.64 -2.16
CA ALA A 38 10.23 -5.89 -3.47
C ALA A 38 11.15 -5.41 -4.60
N ASP A 39 11.80 -4.26 -4.43
CA ASP A 39 12.78 -3.72 -5.38
C ASP A 39 14.01 -4.63 -5.52
N HIS A 40 14.60 -5.05 -4.39
CA HIS A 40 15.83 -5.83 -4.39
C HIS A 40 15.65 -7.32 -4.69
N ASN A 41 14.46 -7.88 -4.41
CA ASN A 41 14.24 -9.32 -4.41
C ASN A 41 13.13 -9.76 -5.38
N THR A 42 12.74 -8.93 -6.35
CA THR A 42 11.77 -9.30 -7.40
C THR A 42 12.14 -10.67 -8.02
N PRO A 43 11.33 -11.73 -7.85
CA PRO A 43 11.60 -13.02 -8.46
C PRO A 43 11.90 -12.95 -9.97
N VAL A 44 13.01 -13.57 -10.40
CA VAL A 44 13.38 -13.72 -11.82
C VAL A 44 12.24 -14.29 -12.69
N PRO A 45 11.43 -15.25 -12.23
CA PRO A 45 10.35 -15.81 -13.06
C PRO A 45 9.19 -14.88 -13.36
N MET A 46 9.02 -13.75 -12.66
CA MET A 46 7.91 -12.84 -12.94
C MET A 46 8.17 -12.06 -14.22
N ALA A 47 7.21 -12.10 -15.12
CA ALA A 47 7.25 -11.31 -16.34
C ALA A 47 7.37 -9.83 -16.00
N ARG A 48 8.35 -9.16 -16.60
CA ARG A 48 8.45 -7.70 -16.56
C ARG A 48 7.59 -7.15 -17.70
N PRO A 49 6.50 -6.45 -17.39
CA PRO A 49 5.67 -5.84 -18.42
C PRO A 49 6.43 -4.72 -19.13
N ASP A 50 5.98 -4.40 -20.34
CA ASP A 50 6.47 -3.26 -21.10
C ASP A 50 6.00 -1.95 -20.44
N SER A 51 6.95 -1.11 -20.05
CA SER A 51 6.69 0.19 -19.40
C SER A 51 5.78 1.07 -20.25
N ALA A 52 5.88 1.01 -21.59
CA ALA A 52 5.01 1.80 -22.47
C ALA A 52 3.55 1.33 -22.40
N GLN A 53 3.33 0.01 -22.33
CA GLN A 53 1.99 -0.56 -22.19
C GLN A 53 1.38 -0.25 -20.83
N LEU A 54 2.18 -0.30 -19.75
CA LEU A 54 1.71 0.12 -18.43
C LEU A 54 1.38 1.62 -18.40
N LEU A 55 2.23 2.48 -18.97
CA LEU A 55 1.96 3.91 -19.05
C LEU A 55 0.64 4.19 -19.79
N ASP A 56 0.39 3.50 -20.91
CA ASP A 56 -0.86 3.63 -21.65
C ASP A 56 -2.06 3.14 -20.82
N LYS A 57 -1.96 1.98 -20.16
CA LYS A 57 -2.98 1.44 -19.24
C LYS A 57 -3.36 2.48 -18.18
N PHE A 58 -2.37 3.00 -17.43
CA PHE A 58 -2.61 3.95 -16.33
C PHE A 58 -3.18 5.28 -16.85
N SER A 59 -2.62 5.80 -17.94
CA SER A 59 -3.09 7.04 -18.56
C SER A 59 -4.53 6.92 -19.05
N SER A 60 -4.87 5.80 -19.69
CA SER A 60 -6.22 5.52 -20.19
C SER A 60 -7.23 5.44 -19.04
N GLN A 61 -6.92 4.67 -17.99
CA GLN A 61 -7.78 4.52 -16.81
C GLN A 61 -8.03 5.85 -16.10
N LEU A 62 -6.99 6.68 -15.89
CA LEU A 62 -7.16 7.98 -15.25
C LEU A 62 -7.94 8.98 -16.12
N ARG A 63 -7.75 8.97 -17.44
CA ARG A 63 -8.58 9.78 -18.36
C ARG A 63 -10.04 9.32 -18.37
N GLN A 64 -10.29 8.02 -18.29
CA GLN A 64 -11.64 7.49 -18.16
C GLN A 64 -12.28 7.96 -16.84
N LEU A 65 -11.57 7.84 -15.71
CA LEU A 65 -12.03 8.37 -14.43
C LEU A 65 -12.32 9.88 -14.50
N ARG A 66 -11.50 10.65 -15.22
CA ARG A 66 -11.69 12.08 -15.44
C ARG A 66 -12.95 12.42 -16.23
N GLN A 67 -13.41 11.52 -17.10
CA GLN A 67 -14.65 11.67 -17.86
C GLN A 67 -15.89 11.26 -17.05
N GLU A 68 -15.77 10.19 -16.27
CA GLU A 68 -16.91 9.55 -15.60
C GLU A 68 -17.19 10.09 -14.19
N LEU A 69 -16.16 10.59 -13.48
CA LEU A 69 -16.32 11.10 -12.12
C LEU A 69 -16.97 12.49 -12.11
N PRO A 70 -17.70 12.84 -11.03
CA PRO A 70 -18.23 14.18 -10.81
C PRO A 70 -17.16 15.29 -10.91
N VAL A 71 -17.57 16.47 -11.39
CA VAL A 71 -16.69 17.64 -11.63
C VAL A 71 -15.83 18.02 -10.43
N ARG A 72 -16.30 17.79 -9.19
CA ARG A 72 -15.52 18.07 -7.98
C ARG A 72 -14.20 17.29 -7.87
N PHE A 73 -14.02 16.19 -8.62
CA PHE A 73 -12.80 15.39 -8.64
C PHE A 73 -11.87 15.73 -9.81
N HIS A 74 -12.35 16.53 -10.77
CA HIS A 74 -11.66 16.81 -12.01
C HIS A 74 -10.33 17.54 -11.80
N SER A 75 -10.29 18.53 -10.89
CA SER A 75 -9.08 19.30 -10.61
C SER A 75 -7.92 18.41 -10.13
N LYS A 76 -8.21 17.44 -9.26
CA LYS A 76 -7.19 16.50 -8.78
C LYS A 76 -6.72 15.57 -9.91
N LEU A 77 -7.62 15.13 -10.78
CA LEU A 77 -7.26 14.29 -11.92
C LEU A 77 -6.42 15.06 -12.96
N ASP A 78 -6.76 16.33 -13.20
CA ASP A 78 -6.00 17.23 -14.08
C ASP A 78 -4.59 17.52 -13.54
N GLU A 79 -4.42 17.47 -12.21
CA GLU A 79 -3.12 17.58 -11.53
C GLU A 79 -2.29 16.28 -11.65
N ILE A 80 -2.88 15.10 -11.44
CA ILE A 80 -2.11 13.84 -11.39
C ILE A 80 -1.83 13.22 -12.76
N ILE A 81 -2.72 13.38 -13.75
CA ILE A 81 -2.57 12.75 -15.08
C ILE A 81 -1.23 13.15 -15.75
N PRO A 82 -0.80 14.42 -15.73
CA PRO A 82 0.49 14.83 -16.30
C PRO A 82 1.70 14.22 -15.59
N GLU A 83 1.56 13.82 -14.32
CA GLU A 83 2.66 13.28 -13.50
C GLU A 83 2.86 11.77 -13.72
N VAL A 84 1.87 11.05 -14.24
CA VAL A 84 1.94 9.59 -14.47
C VAL A 84 3.20 9.15 -15.23
N PRO A 85 3.64 9.81 -16.32
CA PRO A 85 4.86 9.43 -17.03
C PRO A 85 6.12 9.41 -16.16
N SER A 86 6.18 10.20 -15.07
CA SER A 86 7.34 10.22 -14.17
C SER A 86 7.55 8.89 -13.43
N LEU A 87 6.50 8.08 -13.30
CA LEU A 87 6.55 6.74 -12.67
C LEU A 87 7.11 5.66 -13.61
N PHE A 88 7.35 5.99 -14.89
CA PHE A 88 7.78 5.06 -15.93
C PHE A 88 9.12 5.47 -16.56
N THR A 89 9.91 6.29 -15.87
CA THR A 89 11.29 6.59 -16.24
C THR A 89 12.18 5.36 -16.00
N GLU A 90 13.34 5.30 -16.65
CA GLU A 90 14.29 4.19 -16.44
C GLU A 90 14.81 4.10 -14.99
N GLU A 91 14.76 5.21 -14.26
CA GLU A 91 15.20 5.33 -12.87
C GLU A 91 14.14 4.88 -11.87
N TRP A 92 12.87 4.77 -12.27
CA TRP A 92 11.78 4.35 -11.40
C TRP A 92 11.59 2.82 -11.45
N PRO A 93 11.73 2.10 -10.32
CA PRO A 93 11.70 0.64 -10.35
C PRO A 93 10.29 0.10 -10.59
N LEU A 94 10.19 -0.95 -11.42
CA LEU A 94 8.99 -1.78 -11.54
C LEU A 94 9.13 -2.99 -10.62
N VAL A 95 8.21 -3.11 -9.67
CA VAL A 95 8.26 -4.13 -8.60
C VAL A 95 6.92 -4.85 -8.48
N PRO A 96 6.88 -6.03 -7.86
CA PRO A 96 5.64 -6.68 -7.47
C PRO A 96 4.89 -5.80 -6.47
N ASN A 97 3.68 -5.41 -6.83
CA ASN A 97 2.76 -4.70 -5.98
C ASN A 97 1.61 -5.65 -5.61
N HIS A 98 1.32 -5.72 -4.32
CA HIS A 98 0.12 -6.37 -3.83
C HIS A 98 -1.06 -5.42 -4.06
N ILE A 99 -2.02 -5.83 -4.88
CA ILE A 99 -3.11 -4.95 -5.35
C ILE A 99 -4.17 -4.66 -4.28
N ASP A 100 -4.24 -5.51 -3.24
CA ASP A 100 -5.19 -5.38 -2.12
C ASP A 100 -4.49 -5.43 -0.75
N LEU A 101 -3.43 -4.64 -0.53
CA LEU A 101 -2.61 -4.70 0.69
C LEU A 101 -3.27 -3.98 1.87
N LEU A 102 -4.46 -4.44 2.23
CA LEU A 102 -5.25 -3.96 3.35
C LEU A 102 -4.90 -4.71 4.65
N GLU A 103 -5.31 -4.17 5.79
CA GLU A 103 -5.02 -4.71 7.13
C GLU A 103 -5.59 -6.12 7.38
N ASN A 104 -6.57 -6.56 6.59
CA ASN A 104 -7.07 -7.94 6.61
C ASN A 104 -6.09 -8.93 5.97
N ASN A 105 -5.21 -8.46 5.10
CA ASN A 105 -4.23 -9.27 4.38
C ASN A 105 -2.83 -9.20 5.02
N ILE A 106 -2.64 -8.34 6.02
CA ILE A 106 -1.41 -8.21 6.82
C ILE A 106 -1.62 -8.94 8.14
N HIS A 107 -0.72 -9.88 8.45
CA HIS A 107 -0.72 -10.60 9.72
C HIS A 107 0.43 -10.13 10.61
N VAL A 108 0.14 -9.87 11.87
CA VAL A 108 1.10 -9.40 12.87
C VAL A 108 1.10 -10.29 14.11
N ASP A 109 2.25 -10.32 14.79
CA ASP A 109 2.32 -10.80 16.17
C ASP A 109 1.96 -9.64 17.11
N ALA A 110 0.81 -9.75 17.80
CA ALA A 110 0.29 -8.71 18.67
C ALA A 110 1.18 -8.43 19.89
N ALA A 111 2.08 -9.34 20.27
CA ALA A 111 3.00 -9.13 21.40
C ALA A 111 4.25 -8.35 20.98
N THR A 112 4.66 -8.43 19.71
CA THR A 112 5.91 -7.84 19.22
C THR A 112 5.73 -6.74 18.18
N GLY A 113 4.54 -6.62 17.58
CA GLY A 113 4.26 -5.72 16.47
C GLY A 113 4.88 -6.16 15.15
N ARG A 114 5.55 -7.32 15.09
CA ARG A 114 6.23 -7.80 13.89
C ARG A 114 5.23 -8.31 12.85
N ILE A 115 5.47 -8.01 11.58
CA ILE A 115 4.72 -8.63 10.48
C ILE A 115 5.16 -10.10 10.40
N THR A 116 4.21 -11.00 10.52
CA THR A 116 4.41 -12.45 10.43
C THR A 116 4.18 -12.98 9.03
N GLY A 117 3.35 -12.28 8.25
CA GLY A 117 3.29 -12.46 6.81
C GLY A 117 2.14 -11.70 6.16
N ILE A 118 2.07 -11.86 4.85
CA ILE A 118 1.06 -11.26 3.97
C ILE A 118 0.34 -12.40 3.26
N CYS A 119 -0.99 -12.36 3.23
CA CYS A 119 -1.81 -13.31 2.49
C CYS A 119 -2.50 -12.66 1.30
N ASP A 120 -3.21 -13.47 0.51
CA ASP A 120 -4.03 -13.03 -0.62
C ASP A 120 -3.27 -12.35 -1.77
N TRP A 121 -2.15 -12.97 -2.15
CA TRP A 121 -1.31 -12.55 -3.28
C TRP A 121 -1.96 -12.77 -4.66
N ASP A 122 -3.24 -13.11 -4.73
CA ASP A 122 -3.92 -13.26 -6.01
C ASP A 122 -3.98 -11.91 -6.74
N GLY A 123 -3.71 -11.93 -8.05
CA GLY A 123 -3.65 -10.70 -8.84
C GLY A 123 -2.45 -9.78 -8.56
N VAL A 124 -1.37 -10.26 -7.93
CA VAL A 124 -0.11 -9.50 -7.83
C VAL A 124 0.33 -8.99 -9.22
N GLU A 125 0.65 -7.71 -9.33
CA GLU A 125 1.08 -7.07 -10.58
C GLU A 125 2.50 -6.50 -10.45
N VAL A 126 3.32 -6.63 -11.49
CA VAL A 126 4.57 -5.87 -11.59
C VAL A 126 4.23 -4.49 -12.16
N SER A 127 4.51 -3.44 -11.41
CA SER A 127 4.12 -2.05 -11.73
C SER A 127 5.04 -1.06 -11.00
N PRO A 128 4.94 0.26 -11.24
CA PRO A 128 5.79 1.23 -10.56
C PRO A 128 5.82 1.04 -9.04
N PHE A 129 7.00 1.18 -8.44
CA PHE A 129 7.18 1.13 -7.00
C PHE A 129 6.31 2.17 -6.30
N GLY A 130 5.72 1.75 -5.18
CA GLY A 130 4.96 2.62 -4.30
C GLY A 130 3.45 2.61 -4.52
N LEU A 131 2.91 1.90 -5.53
CA LEU A 131 1.47 1.86 -5.77
C LEU A 131 0.69 1.23 -4.61
N SER A 132 1.27 0.27 -3.88
CA SER A 132 0.66 -0.30 -2.67
C SER A 132 0.85 0.56 -1.41
N LEU A 133 1.56 1.70 -1.46
CA LEU A 133 1.84 2.53 -0.27
C LEU A 133 0.64 3.37 0.20
N GLY A 134 -0.38 3.59 -0.63
CA GLY A 134 -1.57 4.37 -0.24
C GLY A 134 -2.24 3.84 1.03
N TRP A 135 -2.09 2.55 1.31
CA TRP A 135 -2.63 1.90 2.51
C TRP A 135 -1.89 2.21 3.81
N THR A 136 -0.70 2.82 3.72
CA THR A 136 0.03 3.33 4.91
C THR A 136 -0.81 4.32 5.69
N GLU A 137 -1.63 5.13 5.00
CA GLU A 137 -2.55 6.07 5.65
C GLU A 137 -3.51 5.32 6.59
N ILE A 138 -4.09 4.20 6.15
CA ILE A 138 -5.03 3.40 6.95
C ILE A 138 -4.35 2.86 8.21
N MET A 139 -3.09 2.44 8.11
CA MET A 139 -2.31 1.94 9.25
C MET A 139 -2.03 3.03 10.28
N LEU A 140 -1.76 4.24 9.81
CA LEU A 140 -1.49 5.42 10.64
C LEU A 140 -2.76 6.02 11.26
N GLY A 141 -3.92 5.71 10.69
CA GLY A 141 -5.21 6.19 11.18
C GLY A 141 -5.70 5.43 12.41
N THR A 142 -6.22 6.16 13.39
CA THR A 142 -6.95 5.63 14.56
C THR A 142 -8.45 5.73 14.31
N LEU A 143 -9.18 4.61 14.41
CA LEU A 143 -10.64 4.63 14.37
C LEU A 143 -11.16 5.22 15.69
N THR A 144 -11.83 6.37 15.63
CA THR A 144 -12.35 7.00 16.86
C THR A 144 -13.68 6.36 17.28
N THR A 145 -13.99 6.40 18.58
CA THR A 145 -15.17 5.75 19.19
C THR A 145 -16.52 6.29 18.73
N SER A 146 -16.57 7.34 17.90
CA SER A 146 -17.79 7.75 17.19
C SER A 146 -18.00 7.04 15.86
N GLY A 147 -17.11 6.14 15.43
CA GLY A 147 -17.25 5.32 14.22
C GLY A 147 -17.12 6.07 12.89
N ASP A 148 -17.26 7.40 12.90
CA ASP A 148 -17.42 8.20 11.69
C ASP A 148 -16.12 8.80 11.14
N PHE A 149 -15.00 8.78 11.89
CA PHE A 149 -13.78 9.47 11.48
C PHE A 149 -12.48 8.74 11.84
N TRP A 150 -11.58 8.69 10.85
CA TRP A 150 -10.16 8.39 10.99
C TRP A 150 -9.43 9.58 11.64
N ARG A 151 -8.74 9.34 12.76
CA ARG A 151 -7.80 10.31 13.35
C ARG A 151 -6.37 9.97 12.92
N TYR A 152 -5.76 10.89 12.19
CA TYR A 152 -4.32 10.88 11.95
C TYR A 152 -3.67 11.72 13.05
N HIS A 153 -2.72 11.15 13.80
CA HIS A 153 -2.00 11.90 14.83
C HIS A 153 -0.88 12.73 14.16
N PRO A 154 -0.97 14.06 14.13
CA PRO A 154 0.18 14.86 13.75
C PRO A 154 1.28 14.67 14.82
N ASN A 155 2.52 14.45 14.40
CA ASN A 155 3.74 14.42 15.24
C ASN A 155 4.14 13.07 15.88
N GLN A 156 3.99 11.94 15.18
CA GLN A 156 4.55 10.63 15.59
C GLN A 156 5.86 10.26 14.86
N TRP A 157 6.54 11.23 14.23
CA TRP A 157 7.83 11.07 13.56
C TRP A 157 8.97 11.60 14.45
#